data_AF-A0A087TK12-F1
#
_entry.id   AF-A0A087TK12-F1
#
_cell.length_a   1.000
_cell.length_b   1.000
_cell.length_c   1.000
_cell.angle_alpha   90.00
_cell.angle_beta   90.00
_cell.angle_gamma   90.00
#
_symmetry.space_group_name_H-M   'P 1'
#
loop_
_entity.id
_entity.type
_entity.pdbx_description
1 polymer ?
#
loop_
_entity_poly.entity_id
_entity_poly.type
_entity_poly.pdbx_seq_one_letter_code
_entity_poly.pdbx_strand_id
1 'polypeptide(L)'
;MYRNDNDAMDHEENVTTLLSMGFENVEDIRKALRLGKNDINEAVSILTNEHSEYHLGSDDGMKDLSSSHVSNVAPPPYESLCESQTTQTNLMKGDECMETTEFPTANLYELESRIFTDHWSIPYKKEESLGKCLISAAQLAEEGLCEAHDSCRRFVERCLPEAFKKLLTSGAVRSWGLDVQEGVRCMLHLLVNLVTARLKHDPVPEILCQVLEKAFDPESEFHIKNKHKPCSSNQWLDVFGPGPAFAVSQSGLEPYGWLVDL
;
A
#
# COMPACT_ATOMS: atom_id res chain seq x y z
N MET A 1 -39.71 25.43 27.22
CA MET A 1 -38.30 24.97 27.16
C MET A 1 -38.35 23.48 26.95
N TYR A 2 -37.90 23.00 25.80
CA TYR A 2 -37.53 21.60 25.56
C TYR A 2 -36.07 21.65 25.16
N ARG A 3 -35.21 20.86 25.83
CA ARG A 3 -33.75 20.97 25.65
C ARG A 3 -33.07 19.62 25.85
N ASN A 4 -32.82 18.96 24.72
CA ASN A 4 -31.70 18.05 24.52
C ASN A 4 -31.77 16.72 25.30
N ASP A 5 -32.91 16.03 25.26
CA ASP A 5 -32.97 14.59 25.56
C ASP A 5 -32.29 13.77 24.44
N ASN A 6 -32.42 14.19 23.17
CA ASN A 6 -31.79 13.53 22.02
C ASN A 6 -30.25 13.56 22.10
N ASP A 7 -29.65 14.74 22.27
CA ASP A 7 -28.19 14.91 22.32
C ASP A 7 -27.52 14.04 23.40
N ALA A 8 -28.24 13.70 24.47
CA ALA A 8 -27.76 12.83 25.53
C ALA A 8 -27.79 11.34 25.13
N MET A 9 -28.76 10.92 24.31
CA MET A 9 -28.85 9.57 23.76
C MET A 9 -27.76 9.35 22.71
N ASP A 10 -27.62 10.29 21.77
CA ASP A 10 -26.59 10.28 20.71
C ASP A 10 -25.16 10.25 21.29
N HIS A 11 -24.94 10.86 22.46
CA HIS A 11 -23.63 10.84 23.12
C HIS A 11 -23.29 9.47 23.74
N GLU A 12 -24.26 8.75 24.31
CA GLU A 12 -23.99 7.44 24.95
C GLU A 12 -23.94 6.29 23.92
N GLU A 13 -24.63 6.41 22.78
CA GLU A 13 -24.45 5.52 21.62
C GLU A 13 -23.02 5.65 21.04
N ASN A 14 -22.50 6.87 20.95
CA ASN A 14 -21.11 7.12 20.52
C ASN A 14 -20.07 6.59 21.53
N VAL A 15 -20.32 6.71 22.83
CA VAL A 15 -19.48 6.09 23.88
C VAL A 15 -19.45 4.57 23.72
N THR A 16 -20.61 3.94 23.51
CA THR A 16 -20.76 2.49 23.32
C THR A 16 -20.05 2.02 22.03
N THR A 17 -20.10 2.83 20.98
CA THR A 17 -19.41 2.58 19.70
C THR A 17 -17.89 2.62 19.87
N LEU A 18 -17.34 3.60 20.59
CA LEU A 18 -15.90 3.69 20.85
C LEU A 18 -15.38 2.56 21.76
N LEU A 19 -16.15 2.16 22.78
CA LEU A 19 -15.86 0.94 23.55
C LEU A 19 -15.80 -0.30 22.66
N SER A 20 -16.70 -0.41 21.68
CA SER A 20 -16.73 -1.51 20.71
C SER A 20 -15.57 -1.48 19.70
N MET A 21 -14.88 -0.35 19.56
CA MET A 21 -13.65 -0.20 18.75
C MET A 21 -12.37 -0.55 19.52
N GLY A 22 -12.45 -0.87 20.82
CA GLY A 22 -11.32 -1.30 21.65
C GLY A 22 -10.71 -0.21 22.55
N PHE A 23 -11.34 0.97 22.67
CA PHE A 23 -10.93 1.97 23.65
C PHE A 23 -11.46 1.59 25.03
N GLU A 24 -10.59 1.23 25.98
CA GLU A 24 -11.02 0.70 27.28
C GLU A 24 -11.45 1.78 28.30
N ASN A 25 -10.91 3.00 28.23
CA ASN A 25 -11.21 4.04 29.22
C ASN A 25 -12.42 4.93 28.83
N VAL A 26 -13.55 4.69 29.50
CA VAL A 26 -14.80 5.46 29.35
C VAL A 26 -14.62 6.96 29.68
N GLU A 27 -13.72 7.32 30.60
CA GLU A 27 -13.52 8.72 30.97
C GLU A 27 -12.80 9.50 29.86
N ASP A 28 -11.78 8.90 29.25
CA ASP A 28 -11.07 9.48 28.10
C ASP A 28 -11.98 9.51 26.87
N ILE A 29 -12.78 8.48 26.61
CA ILE A 29 -13.80 8.49 25.55
C ILE A 29 -14.77 9.67 25.74
N ARG A 30 -15.29 9.88 26.96
CA ARG A 30 -16.19 11.00 27.26
C ARG A 30 -15.48 12.36 27.26
N LYS A 31 -14.16 12.43 27.40
CA LYS A 31 -13.33 13.64 27.24
C LYS A 31 -13.13 13.93 25.74
N ALA A 32 -12.73 12.94 24.95
CA ALA A 32 -12.50 13.02 23.51
C ALA A 32 -13.79 13.40 22.75
N LEU A 33 -14.93 12.74 23.02
CA LEU A 33 -16.22 13.13 22.41
C LEU A 33 -16.63 14.56 22.75
N ARG A 34 -16.37 15.06 23.97
CA ARG A 34 -16.67 16.46 24.34
C ARG A 34 -15.76 17.46 23.62
N LEU A 35 -14.50 17.11 23.34
CA LEU A 35 -13.58 17.93 22.56
C LEU A 35 -13.94 17.90 21.05
N GLY A 36 -14.20 16.71 20.51
CA GLY A 36 -14.63 16.46 19.13
C GLY A 36 -16.10 16.77 18.84
N LYS A 37 -16.82 17.44 19.75
CA LYS A 37 -18.24 17.87 19.59
C LYS A 37 -19.20 16.74 19.22
N ASN A 38 -18.98 15.55 19.79
CA ASN A 38 -19.69 14.29 19.54
C ASN A 38 -19.50 13.71 18.12
N ASP A 39 -18.46 14.11 17.38
CA ASP A 39 -17.99 13.37 16.19
C ASP A 39 -17.07 12.21 16.61
N ILE A 40 -17.40 10.99 16.17
CA ILE A 40 -16.62 9.77 16.45
C ILE A 40 -15.21 9.88 15.83
N ASN A 41 -15.06 10.46 14.64
CA ASN A 41 -13.79 10.49 13.91
C ASN A 41 -12.78 11.41 14.60
N GLU A 42 -13.23 12.58 15.06
CA GLU A 42 -12.43 13.50 15.88
C GLU A 42 -12.09 12.86 17.24
N ALA A 43 -13.03 12.15 17.86
CA ALA A 43 -12.78 11.44 19.11
C ALA A 43 -11.74 10.30 18.95
N VAL A 44 -11.81 9.51 17.88
CA VAL A 44 -10.77 8.52 17.53
C VAL A 44 -9.43 9.21 17.31
N SER A 45 -9.39 10.28 16.52
CA SER A 45 -8.17 11.06 16.25
C SER A 45 -7.50 11.52 17.55
N ILE A 46 -8.27 12.07 18.49
CA ILE A 46 -7.79 12.44 19.83
C ILE A 46 -7.26 11.20 20.58
N LEU A 47 -8.08 10.16 20.75
CA LEU A 47 -7.73 8.97 21.53
C LEU A 47 -6.51 8.21 20.99
N THR A 48 -6.27 8.25 19.67
CA THR A 48 -5.08 7.64 19.04
C THR A 48 -3.83 8.53 19.04
N ASN A 49 -3.99 9.84 19.25
CA ASN A 49 -2.90 10.82 19.21
C ASN A 49 -2.49 11.32 20.61
N GLU A 50 -3.17 10.92 21.69
CA GLU A 50 -2.73 11.16 23.09
C GLU A 50 -1.51 10.32 23.53
N HIS A 51 -0.47 10.25 22.69
CA HIS A 51 0.90 9.87 23.08
C HIS A 51 1.86 11.07 23.08
N SER A 52 1.34 12.28 23.34
CA SER A 52 2.13 13.50 23.52
C SER A 52 1.57 14.41 24.62
N GLU A 53 2.26 14.38 25.76
CA GLU A 53 2.39 15.47 26.75
C GLU A 53 1.11 16.15 27.30
N TYR A 54 0.40 15.46 28.21
CA TYR A 54 -0.49 16.13 29.18
C TYR A 54 0.26 16.51 30.46
N HIS A 55 1.15 17.50 30.36
CA HIS A 55 1.68 18.21 31.53
C HIS A 55 1.24 19.68 31.56
N LEU A 56 0.12 19.96 32.24
CA LEU A 56 -0.15 21.24 32.87
C LEU A 56 -0.95 21.00 34.15
N GLY A 57 -0.32 21.15 35.31
CA GLY A 57 -0.93 20.81 36.60
C GLY A 57 -0.12 21.21 37.83
N SER A 58 0.03 22.52 38.06
CA SER A 58 0.40 23.16 39.34
C SER A 58 1.81 22.93 39.94
N ASP A 59 2.62 24.00 39.86
CA ASP A 59 3.24 24.75 40.97
C ASP A 59 4.22 24.09 41.99
N ASP A 60 5.16 24.94 42.46
CA ASP A 60 6.18 24.74 43.51
C ASP A 60 7.29 23.67 43.28
N GLY A 61 8.41 23.79 44.02
CA GLY A 61 9.39 22.70 44.19
C GLY A 61 10.82 22.94 43.69
N MET A 62 11.52 23.97 44.18
CA MET A 62 12.96 24.15 43.91
C MET A 62 13.86 23.07 44.56
N LYS A 63 14.82 22.49 43.80
CA LYS A 63 16.05 21.88 44.33
C LYS A 63 17.12 21.53 43.28
N ASP A 64 18.37 21.88 43.57
CA ASP A 64 19.57 21.21 43.06
C ASP A 64 19.69 19.77 43.59
N LEU A 65 20.50 18.93 42.93
CA LEU A 65 21.75 18.39 43.51
C LEU A 65 22.52 17.49 42.53
N SER A 66 23.72 17.06 42.92
CA SER A 66 24.76 16.49 42.06
C SER A 66 25.35 15.17 42.60
N SER A 67 26.35 14.64 41.88
CA SER A 67 27.47 13.82 42.40
C SER A 67 27.40 12.27 42.35
N SER A 68 27.97 11.73 41.24
CA SER A 68 29.16 10.82 41.19
C SER A 68 29.23 9.42 41.88
N HIS A 69 30.26 8.67 41.43
CA HIS A 69 30.77 7.34 41.86
C HIS A 69 30.00 6.10 41.35
N VAL A 70 30.55 5.09 40.65
CA VAL A 70 31.91 4.55 40.32
C VAL A 70 32.44 3.42 41.24
N SER A 71 32.62 2.23 40.63
CA SER A 71 33.49 1.08 41.05
C SER A 71 33.06 0.23 42.27
N ASN A 72 33.41 -1.08 42.41
CA ASN A 72 34.14 -2.07 41.57
C ASN A 72 33.96 -3.53 42.10
N VAL A 73 34.66 -4.50 41.47
CA VAL A 73 35.13 -5.83 41.97
C VAL A 73 34.24 -7.06 41.65
N ALA A 74 34.89 -8.23 41.45
CA ALA A 74 34.31 -9.53 41.06
C ALA A 74 34.94 -10.74 41.84
N PRO A 75 35.12 -11.98 41.31
CA PRO A 75 34.65 -13.27 41.88
C PRO A 75 35.82 -14.12 42.49
N PRO A 76 35.83 -15.49 42.62
CA PRO A 76 34.87 -16.61 42.34
C PRO A 76 34.87 -17.66 43.53
N PRO A 77 34.88 -19.03 43.41
CA PRO A 77 34.36 -20.02 42.42
C PRO A 77 33.58 -21.26 43.01
N TYR A 78 33.05 -22.13 42.12
CA TYR A 78 32.78 -23.60 42.29
C TYR A 78 31.66 -24.04 43.27
N GLU A 79 30.82 -25.09 43.07
CA GLU A 79 30.50 -26.08 41.99
C GLU A 79 29.03 -26.58 42.27
N SER A 80 28.30 -27.54 41.65
CA SER A 80 28.51 -28.58 40.62
C SER A 80 27.17 -29.16 40.09
N LEU A 81 27.21 -29.86 38.94
CA LEU A 81 26.17 -30.74 38.32
C LEU A 81 24.80 -30.10 37.95
N CYS A 82 24.05 -30.54 36.91
CA CYS A 82 24.15 -31.71 36.01
C CYS A 82 24.25 -31.32 34.51
N GLU A 83 24.46 -32.33 33.64
CA GLU A 83 24.47 -32.24 32.16
C GLU A 83 23.07 -31.93 31.54
N SER A 84 22.88 -31.51 30.28
CA SER A 84 23.69 -31.77 29.06
C SER A 84 23.73 -30.65 28.01
N GLN A 85 24.96 -30.36 27.56
CA GLN A 85 25.43 -30.21 26.16
C GLN A 85 24.45 -30.56 25.00
N THR A 86 24.39 -29.90 23.83
CA THR A 86 25.06 -28.70 23.21
C THR A 86 24.10 -28.25 22.06
N THR A 87 24.01 -27.02 21.53
CA THR A 87 25.04 -26.02 21.14
C THR A 87 24.44 -24.62 21.04
N GLN A 88 25.21 -23.58 21.38
CA GLN A 88 24.83 -22.18 21.16
C GLN A 88 25.42 -21.62 19.86
N THR A 89 24.62 -20.85 19.12
CA THR A 89 25.10 -19.61 18.47
C THR A 89 24.03 -18.54 18.66
N ASN A 90 24.25 -17.65 19.62
CA ASN A 90 23.34 -16.55 19.89
C ASN A 90 23.58 -15.43 18.88
N LEU A 91 22.67 -15.25 17.92
CA LEU A 91 22.74 -14.17 16.93
C LEU A 91 21.51 -13.27 17.06
N MET A 92 21.55 -12.34 18.01
CA MET A 92 20.55 -11.29 18.14
C MET A 92 20.66 -10.35 16.93
N LYS A 93 19.85 -10.59 15.90
CA LYS A 93 19.74 -9.71 14.73
C LYS A 93 18.32 -9.74 14.19
N GLY A 94 17.61 -8.62 14.38
CA GLY A 94 16.34 -8.30 13.72
C GLY A 94 15.27 -9.37 13.83
N ASP A 95 14.40 -9.26 14.84
CA ASP A 95 13.01 -9.72 14.69
C ASP A 95 12.25 -8.71 13.81
N GLU A 96 12.75 -8.51 12.59
CA GLU A 96 11.87 -8.17 11.47
C GLU A 96 11.03 -9.41 11.26
N CYS A 97 9.92 -9.47 12.00
CA CYS A 97 8.87 -10.45 11.77
C CYS A 97 8.61 -10.51 10.27
N MET A 98 8.76 -11.69 9.68
CA MET A 98 8.63 -11.88 8.24
C MET A 98 7.16 -11.63 7.89
N GLU A 99 6.83 -10.38 7.55
CA GLU A 99 5.53 -9.96 7.05
C GLU A 99 5.31 -10.70 5.74
N THR A 100 4.68 -11.88 5.86
CA THR A 100 4.32 -12.71 4.72
C THR A 100 3.52 -11.83 3.78
N THR A 101 3.98 -11.72 2.54
CA THR A 101 3.51 -10.78 1.49
C THR A 101 2.11 -11.15 1.00
N GLU A 102 1.14 -11.16 1.93
CA GLU A 102 -0.17 -11.75 1.75
C GLU A 102 -0.95 -11.04 0.66
N PHE A 103 -1.48 -11.82 -0.28
CA PHE A 103 -2.22 -11.27 -1.38
C PHE A 103 -3.52 -10.59 -0.90
N PRO A 104 -3.78 -9.31 -1.24
CA PRO A 104 -4.86 -8.49 -0.68
C PRO A 104 -6.24 -8.95 -1.17
N THR A 105 -6.71 -10.05 -0.59
CA THR A 105 -7.86 -10.83 -1.08
C THR A 105 -9.19 -10.06 -0.91
N ALA A 106 -9.29 -9.16 0.06
CA ALA A 106 -10.42 -8.23 0.17
C ALA A 106 -10.49 -7.26 -1.03
N ASN A 107 -9.35 -6.70 -1.43
CA ASN A 107 -9.26 -5.83 -2.61
C ASN A 107 -9.53 -6.60 -3.92
N LEU A 108 -9.17 -7.88 -3.99
CA LEU A 108 -9.53 -8.74 -5.13
C LEU A 108 -11.05 -8.87 -5.29
N TYR A 109 -11.78 -9.23 -4.23
CA TYR A 109 -13.23 -9.37 -4.31
C TYR A 109 -13.94 -8.06 -4.65
N GLU A 110 -13.47 -6.95 -4.09
CA GLU A 110 -13.95 -5.61 -4.46
C GLU A 110 -13.71 -5.33 -5.97
N LEU A 111 -12.50 -5.59 -6.46
CA LEU A 111 -12.12 -5.38 -7.85
C LEU A 111 -12.98 -6.24 -8.81
N GLU A 112 -13.18 -7.53 -8.49
CA GLU A 112 -14.06 -8.42 -9.24
C GLU A 112 -15.50 -7.88 -9.31
N SER A 113 -16.05 -7.44 -8.18
CA SER A 113 -17.42 -6.93 -8.10
C SER A 113 -17.67 -5.68 -8.96
N ARG A 114 -16.62 -4.91 -9.27
CA ARG A 114 -16.69 -3.74 -10.16
C ARG A 114 -16.41 -4.11 -11.61
N ILE A 115 -15.37 -4.90 -11.88
CA ILE A 115 -14.93 -5.25 -13.24
C ILE A 115 -16.00 -6.00 -14.01
N PHE A 116 -16.66 -6.99 -13.41
CA PHE A 116 -17.61 -7.87 -14.11
C PHE A 116 -19.04 -7.30 -14.22
N THR A 117 -19.16 -5.96 -14.29
CA THR A 117 -20.42 -5.23 -14.48
C THR A 117 -20.38 -4.33 -15.73
N ASP A 118 -21.54 -3.88 -16.19
CA ASP A 118 -21.68 -2.95 -17.32
C ASP A 118 -21.32 -1.51 -16.90
N HIS A 119 -21.85 -1.04 -15.77
CA HIS A 119 -21.54 0.26 -15.17
C HIS A 119 -20.24 0.23 -14.34
N TRP A 120 -19.20 -0.38 -14.90
CA TRP A 120 -17.90 -0.55 -14.25
C TRP A 120 -17.24 0.80 -13.89
N SER A 121 -16.63 0.87 -12.71
CA SER A 121 -15.72 1.94 -12.31
C SER A 121 -14.43 1.29 -11.80
N ILE A 122 -13.33 1.46 -12.54
CA ILE A 122 -12.06 0.83 -12.19
C ILE A 122 -11.28 1.70 -11.20
N PRO A 123 -10.81 1.13 -10.07
CA PRO A 123 -9.73 1.75 -9.32
C PRO A 123 -8.50 1.94 -10.22
N TYR A 124 -7.97 3.15 -10.26
CA TYR A 124 -6.85 3.54 -11.13
C TYR A 124 -5.68 4.15 -10.35
N LYS A 125 -5.79 4.29 -9.02
CA LYS A 125 -4.69 4.73 -8.16
C LYS A 125 -3.97 3.54 -7.55
N LYS A 126 -2.72 3.77 -7.14
CA LYS A 126 -1.81 2.77 -6.57
C LYS A 126 -2.33 2.21 -5.23
N GLU A 127 -3.03 3.04 -4.47
CA GLU A 127 -3.59 2.78 -3.14
C GLU A 127 -4.96 2.09 -3.20
N GLU A 128 -5.57 2.04 -4.39
CA GLU A 128 -6.85 1.41 -4.67
C GLU A 128 -6.65 -0.04 -5.17
N SER A 129 -7.76 -0.77 -5.35
CA SER A 129 -7.74 -2.23 -5.33
C SER A 129 -7.04 -2.91 -6.53
N LEU A 130 -6.98 -2.27 -7.70
CA LEU A 130 -6.14 -2.74 -8.81
C LEU A 130 -4.65 -2.54 -8.51
N GLY A 131 -4.27 -1.35 -8.02
CA GLY A 131 -2.89 -1.01 -7.68
C GLY A 131 -2.33 -1.93 -6.59
N LYS A 132 -3.11 -2.17 -5.52
CA LYS A 132 -2.77 -3.13 -4.46
C LYS A 132 -2.57 -4.55 -4.98
N CYS A 133 -3.51 -5.07 -5.77
CA CYS A 133 -3.38 -6.42 -6.35
C CYS A 133 -2.17 -6.53 -7.28
N LEU A 134 -1.85 -5.50 -8.08
CA LEU A 134 -0.66 -5.47 -8.93
C LEU A 134 0.65 -5.48 -8.12
N ILE A 135 0.74 -4.68 -7.05
CA ILE A 135 1.93 -4.60 -6.19
C ILE A 135 2.19 -5.94 -5.50
N SER A 136 1.19 -6.51 -4.83
CA SER A 136 1.36 -7.77 -4.12
C SER A 136 1.55 -8.96 -5.06
N ALA A 137 0.94 -8.93 -6.26
CA ALA A 137 1.28 -9.89 -7.31
C ALA A 137 2.75 -9.77 -7.73
N ALA A 138 3.30 -8.55 -7.85
CA ALA A 138 4.70 -8.33 -8.24
C ALA A 138 5.67 -8.77 -7.13
N GLN A 139 5.33 -8.55 -5.85
CA GLN A 139 6.12 -9.05 -4.71
C GLN A 139 6.16 -10.58 -4.71
N LEU A 140 5.00 -11.25 -4.76
CA LEU A 140 4.92 -12.71 -4.89
C LEU A 140 5.56 -13.23 -6.18
N ALA A 141 5.62 -12.43 -7.25
CA ALA A 141 6.30 -12.79 -8.49
C ALA A 141 7.83 -12.76 -8.37
N GLU A 142 8.42 -11.82 -7.61
CA GLU A 142 9.86 -11.85 -7.32
C GLU A 142 10.21 -13.10 -6.48
N GLU A 143 9.38 -13.43 -5.49
CA GLU A 143 9.55 -14.61 -4.62
C GLU A 143 9.22 -15.96 -5.32
N GLY A 144 8.64 -15.94 -6.53
CA GLY A 144 8.20 -17.15 -7.26
C GLY A 144 6.91 -17.79 -6.73
N LEU A 145 6.17 -17.11 -5.86
CA LEU A 145 5.03 -17.61 -5.09
C LEU A 145 3.65 -17.37 -5.75
N CYS A 146 3.55 -16.69 -6.90
CA CYS A 146 2.27 -16.39 -7.56
C CYS A 146 1.31 -17.58 -7.68
N GLU A 147 1.82 -18.76 -8.04
CA GLU A 147 1.01 -19.97 -8.27
C GLU A 147 0.61 -20.69 -6.97
N ALA A 148 1.27 -20.37 -5.85
CA ALA A 148 1.00 -20.92 -4.53
C ALA A 148 -0.18 -20.21 -3.82
N HIS A 149 -0.50 -18.97 -4.21
CA HIS A 149 -1.62 -18.20 -3.68
C HIS A 149 -2.79 -18.19 -4.66
N ASP A 150 -3.87 -18.92 -4.36
CA ASP A 150 -5.09 -18.98 -5.18
C ASP A 150 -5.64 -17.59 -5.56
N SER A 151 -5.61 -16.62 -4.64
CA SER A 151 -6.03 -15.25 -4.91
C SER A 151 -5.12 -14.54 -5.93
N CYS A 152 -3.80 -14.76 -5.87
CA CYS A 152 -2.85 -14.17 -6.82
C CYS A 152 -3.03 -14.79 -8.22
N ARG A 153 -3.14 -16.12 -8.31
CA ARG A 153 -3.47 -16.82 -9.56
C ARG A 153 -4.80 -16.33 -10.15
N ARG A 154 -5.88 -16.32 -9.36
CA ARG A 154 -7.21 -15.81 -9.77
C ARG A 154 -7.18 -14.35 -10.22
N PHE A 155 -6.36 -13.51 -9.58
CA PHE A 155 -6.13 -12.14 -10.04
C PHE A 155 -5.50 -12.12 -11.45
N VAL A 156 -4.38 -12.81 -11.64
CA VAL A 156 -3.62 -12.86 -12.90
C VAL A 156 -4.40 -13.50 -14.05
N GLU A 157 -5.07 -14.63 -13.80
CA GLU A 157 -5.77 -15.41 -14.83
C GLU A 157 -7.09 -14.76 -15.29
N ARG A 158 -7.82 -14.11 -14.37
CA ARG A 158 -9.22 -13.70 -14.59
C ARG A 158 -9.45 -12.21 -14.49
N CYS A 159 -8.89 -11.54 -13.49
CA CYS A 159 -9.24 -10.16 -13.15
C CYS A 159 -8.40 -9.16 -13.93
N LEU A 160 -7.09 -9.41 -13.97
CA LEU A 160 -6.09 -8.59 -14.65
C LEU A 160 -6.34 -8.46 -16.17
N PRO A 161 -6.70 -9.51 -16.93
CA PRO A 161 -6.94 -9.36 -18.37
C PRO A 161 -8.19 -8.52 -18.69
N GLU A 162 -9.28 -8.70 -17.93
CA GLU A 162 -10.49 -7.89 -18.11
C GLU A 162 -10.29 -6.44 -17.63
N ALA A 163 -9.51 -6.23 -16.56
CA ALA A 163 -9.09 -4.89 -16.12
C ALA A 163 -8.40 -4.13 -17.25
N PHE A 164 -7.31 -4.68 -17.79
CA PHE A 164 -6.51 -3.99 -18.81
C PHE A 164 -7.23 -3.89 -20.15
N LYS A 165 -8.01 -4.90 -20.57
CA LYS A 165 -8.94 -4.78 -21.70
C LYS A 165 -9.85 -3.56 -21.54
N LYS A 166 -10.53 -3.40 -20.41
CA LYS A 166 -11.44 -2.26 -20.21
C LYS A 166 -10.70 -0.91 -20.04
N LEU A 167 -9.50 -0.90 -19.45
CA LEU A 167 -8.63 0.28 -19.34
C LEU A 167 -8.06 0.76 -20.69
N LEU A 168 -7.86 -0.15 -21.65
CA LEU A 168 -7.13 0.14 -22.89
C LEU A 168 -8.00 0.18 -24.14
N THR A 169 -9.11 -0.57 -24.19
CA THR A 169 -9.93 -0.74 -25.42
C THR A 169 -11.38 -0.29 -25.25
N SER A 170 -11.75 0.35 -24.14
CA SER A 170 -13.09 0.91 -23.97
C SER A 170 -13.20 2.29 -24.61
N GLY A 171 -14.28 2.55 -25.37
CA GLY A 171 -14.52 3.89 -25.94
C GLY A 171 -14.65 5.01 -24.90
N ALA A 172 -14.91 4.66 -23.63
CA ALA A 172 -14.88 5.60 -22.51
C ALA A 172 -13.48 6.17 -22.23
N VAL A 173 -12.40 5.46 -22.60
CA VAL A 173 -11.00 5.89 -22.38
C VAL A 173 -10.74 7.24 -23.06
N ARG A 174 -11.32 7.47 -24.25
CA ARG A 174 -11.17 8.74 -24.97
C ARG A 174 -11.80 9.93 -24.24
N SER A 175 -12.77 9.71 -23.35
CA SER A 175 -13.48 10.79 -22.62
C SER A 175 -12.90 11.09 -21.23
N TRP A 176 -12.01 10.27 -20.68
CA TRP A 176 -11.48 10.46 -19.33
C TRP A 176 -10.54 11.67 -19.19
N GLY A 177 -10.52 12.23 -17.97
CA GLY A 177 -9.65 13.32 -17.55
C GLY A 177 -8.17 12.94 -17.41
N LEU A 178 -7.29 13.93 -17.36
CA LEU A 178 -5.83 13.73 -17.32
C LEU A 178 -5.35 12.97 -16.08
N ASP A 179 -6.05 13.14 -14.96
CA ASP A 179 -5.85 12.41 -13.69
C ASP A 179 -6.09 10.90 -13.87
N VAL A 180 -7.15 10.52 -14.58
CA VAL A 180 -7.46 9.13 -14.90
C VAL A 180 -6.46 8.57 -15.91
N GLN A 181 -6.08 9.34 -16.95
CA GLN A 181 -5.08 8.89 -17.93
C GLN A 181 -3.73 8.56 -17.26
N GLU A 182 -3.25 9.43 -16.37
CA GLU A 182 -1.99 9.20 -15.66
C GLU A 182 -2.12 8.08 -14.61
N GLY A 183 -3.32 7.88 -14.04
CA GLY A 183 -3.65 6.69 -13.25
C GLY A 183 -3.55 5.39 -14.05
N VAL A 184 -4.15 5.32 -15.24
CA VAL A 184 -4.05 4.17 -16.16
C VAL A 184 -2.59 3.91 -16.53
N ARG A 185 -1.79 4.97 -16.78
CA ARG A 185 -0.34 4.84 -16.96
C ARG A 185 0.37 4.28 -15.72
N CYS A 186 0.04 4.75 -14.51
CA CYS A 186 0.57 4.17 -13.28
C CYS A 186 0.26 2.67 -13.17
N MET A 187 -0.96 2.24 -13.54
CA MET A 187 -1.32 0.82 -13.59
C MET A 187 -0.50 0.05 -14.64
N LEU A 188 -0.24 0.63 -15.82
CA LEU A 188 0.63 0.05 -16.84
C LEU A 188 2.07 -0.15 -16.34
N HIS A 189 2.65 0.83 -15.63
CA HIS A 189 3.97 0.68 -14.99
C HIS A 189 3.98 -0.48 -13.96
N LEU A 190 2.93 -0.60 -13.14
CA LEU A 190 2.80 -1.71 -12.19
C LEU A 190 2.62 -3.08 -12.87
N LEU A 191 1.93 -3.13 -14.02
CA LEU A 191 1.84 -4.32 -14.86
C LEU A 191 3.22 -4.70 -15.42
N VAL A 192 3.98 -3.75 -15.99
CA VAL A 192 5.34 -4.01 -16.51
C VAL A 192 6.25 -4.57 -15.41
N ASN A 193 6.17 -4.04 -14.18
CA ASN A 193 6.88 -4.59 -13.02
C ASN A 193 6.47 -6.04 -12.70
N LEU A 194 5.16 -6.33 -12.63
CA LEU A 194 4.64 -7.68 -12.41
C LEU A 194 5.13 -8.68 -13.46
N VAL A 195 5.04 -8.33 -14.75
CA VAL A 195 5.48 -9.25 -15.82
C VAL A 195 7.01 -9.40 -15.82
N THR A 196 7.77 -8.33 -15.54
CA THR A 196 9.24 -8.38 -15.41
C THR A 196 9.68 -9.27 -14.25
N ALA A 197 8.98 -9.22 -13.12
CA ALA A 197 9.22 -10.12 -11.99
C ALA A 197 8.89 -11.58 -12.37
N ARG A 198 7.68 -11.83 -12.88
CA ARG A 198 7.20 -13.19 -13.15
C ARG A 198 7.92 -13.89 -14.32
N LEU A 199 8.50 -13.14 -15.26
CA LEU A 199 9.34 -13.66 -16.36
C LEU A 199 10.69 -14.22 -15.90
N LYS A 200 11.11 -14.00 -14.65
CA LYS A 200 12.33 -14.58 -14.07
C LYS A 200 12.16 -16.07 -13.71
N HIS A 201 10.94 -16.57 -13.72
CA HIS A 201 10.55 -17.89 -13.20
C HIS A 201 9.84 -18.73 -14.28
N ASP A 202 10.15 -20.03 -14.31
CA ASP A 202 9.46 -21.00 -15.16
C ASP A 202 8.15 -21.50 -14.53
N PRO A 203 7.11 -21.85 -15.33
CA PRO A 203 7.04 -21.66 -16.78
C PRO A 203 6.72 -20.19 -17.14
N VAL A 204 6.99 -19.83 -18.40
CA VAL A 204 6.66 -18.51 -18.98
C VAL A 204 5.16 -18.18 -18.76
N PRO A 205 4.80 -17.01 -18.21
CA PRO A 205 3.44 -16.68 -17.83
C PRO A 205 2.60 -16.19 -19.03
N GLU A 206 2.11 -17.13 -19.85
CA GLU A 206 1.43 -16.83 -21.12
C GLU A 206 0.33 -15.75 -21.01
N ILE A 207 -0.52 -15.83 -19.98
CA ILE A 207 -1.61 -14.85 -19.77
C ILE A 207 -1.05 -13.44 -19.47
N LEU A 208 0.03 -13.33 -18.70
CA LEU A 208 0.69 -12.03 -18.49
C LEU A 208 1.27 -11.49 -19.80
N CYS A 209 1.85 -12.35 -20.65
CA CYS A 209 2.33 -11.95 -21.97
C CYS A 209 1.19 -11.47 -22.88
N GLN A 210 0.02 -12.13 -22.86
CA GLN A 210 -1.17 -11.70 -23.61
C GLN A 210 -1.77 -10.37 -23.10
N VAL A 211 -1.60 -10.04 -21.82
CA VAL A 211 -1.98 -8.71 -21.27
C VAL A 211 -0.93 -7.66 -21.61
N LEU A 212 0.36 -8.02 -21.57
CA LEU A 212 1.47 -7.14 -21.94
C LEU A 212 1.45 -6.75 -23.43
N GLU A 213 1.09 -7.69 -24.31
CA GLU A 213 0.82 -7.44 -25.74
C GLU A 213 -0.16 -6.27 -25.93
N LYS A 214 -1.23 -6.25 -25.13
CA LYS A 214 -2.29 -5.21 -25.21
C LYS A 214 -1.86 -3.91 -24.53
N ALA A 215 -1.03 -4.01 -23.49
CA ALA A 215 -0.42 -2.85 -22.84
C ALA A 215 0.49 -2.04 -23.80
N PHE A 216 1.14 -2.71 -24.76
CA PHE A 216 1.99 -2.09 -25.78
C PHE A 216 1.32 -1.90 -27.16
N ASP A 217 0.02 -2.19 -27.32
CA ASP A 217 -0.70 -2.03 -28.59
C ASP A 217 -0.98 -0.54 -28.92
N PRO A 218 -0.29 0.06 -29.92
CA PRO A 218 -0.44 1.48 -30.23
C PRO A 218 -1.83 1.84 -30.79
N GLU A 219 -2.57 0.86 -31.33
CA GLU A 219 -3.93 1.04 -31.87
C GLU A 219 -5.02 0.95 -30.80
N SER A 220 -4.65 0.75 -29.52
CA SER A 220 -5.60 0.78 -28.40
C SER A 220 -6.22 2.16 -28.18
N GLU A 221 -7.45 2.20 -27.64
CA GLU A 221 -8.17 3.45 -27.34
C GLU A 221 -7.39 4.38 -26.41
N PHE A 222 -6.62 3.80 -25.47
CA PHE A 222 -5.69 4.52 -24.63
C PHE A 222 -4.56 5.15 -25.45
N HIS A 223 -3.77 4.37 -26.18
CA HIS A 223 -2.62 4.91 -26.91
C HIS A 223 -3.03 5.86 -28.05
N ILE A 224 -4.17 5.64 -28.74
CA ILE A 224 -4.73 6.58 -29.72
C ILE A 224 -5.13 7.93 -29.09
N LYS A 225 -5.73 7.93 -27.89
CA LYS A 225 -6.04 9.16 -27.13
C LYS A 225 -4.77 9.93 -26.73
N ASN A 226 -3.65 9.21 -26.63
CA ASN A 226 -2.43 9.62 -25.94
C ASN A 226 -1.23 9.89 -26.87
N LYS A 227 -1.33 9.53 -28.15
CA LYS A 227 -0.29 9.58 -29.19
C LYS A 227 0.45 10.89 -29.42
N HIS A 228 -0.14 12.03 -29.03
CA HIS A 228 0.47 13.35 -29.20
C HIS A 228 1.39 13.77 -28.03
N LYS A 229 1.51 12.99 -26.94
CA LYS A 229 2.47 13.34 -25.87
C LYS A 229 3.91 13.17 -26.35
N PRO A 230 4.80 14.16 -26.15
CA PRO A 230 6.22 13.99 -26.41
C PRO A 230 6.81 12.91 -25.49
N CYS A 231 7.85 12.23 -25.97
CA CYS A 231 8.69 11.35 -25.16
C CYS A 231 9.49 12.17 -24.14
N SER A 232 9.59 11.65 -22.92
CA SER A 232 10.27 12.24 -21.77
C SER A 232 11.78 11.96 -21.82
N SER A 233 12.40 12.16 -22.98
CA SER A 233 13.74 11.65 -23.34
C SER A 233 14.85 11.97 -22.34
N ASN A 234 14.70 13.07 -21.58
CA ASN A 234 15.67 13.51 -20.58
C ASN A 234 15.61 12.67 -19.30
N GLN A 235 14.45 12.08 -18.96
CA GLN A 235 14.21 11.36 -17.71
C GLN A 235 15.04 10.07 -17.61
N TRP A 236 15.32 9.42 -18.75
CA TRP A 236 16.09 8.17 -18.80
C TRP A 236 17.60 8.38 -18.94
N LEU A 237 18.06 9.56 -19.37
CA LEU A 237 19.47 9.88 -19.51
C LEU A 237 20.18 9.92 -18.15
N ASP A 238 19.50 10.41 -17.11
CA ASP A 238 20.01 10.44 -15.73
C ASP A 238 19.99 9.06 -15.06
N VAL A 239 19.19 8.11 -15.56
CA VAL A 239 19.01 6.76 -14.99
C VAL A 239 19.95 5.74 -15.63
N PHE A 240 20.06 5.73 -16.97
CA PHE A 240 20.88 4.78 -17.72
C PHE A 240 22.17 5.37 -18.26
N GLY A 241 22.40 6.68 -18.10
CA GLY A 241 23.54 7.39 -18.68
C GLY A 241 23.43 7.53 -20.21
N PRO A 242 24.53 7.92 -20.89
CA PRO A 242 24.58 8.09 -22.35
C PRO A 242 24.68 6.75 -23.11
N GLY A 243 23.83 5.79 -22.74
CA GLY A 243 23.71 4.49 -23.39
C GLY A 243 22.84 4.50 -24.66
N PRO A 244 22.68 3.35 -25.33
CA PRO A 244 21.74 3.20 -26.42
C PRO A 244 20.30 3.29 -25.91
N ALA A 245 19.45 4.08 -26.58
CA ALA A 245 18.02 4.13 -26.28
C ALA A 245 17.32 2.83 -26.75
N PHE A 246 16.62 2.15 -25.84
CA PHE A 246 15.92 0.89 -26.14
C PHE A 246 14.56 1.11 -26.84
N ALA A 247 13.94 2.27 -26.64
CA ALA A 247 12.75 2.72 -27.35
C ALA A 247 12.95 4.17 -27.83
N VAL A 248 12.52 4.47 -29.06
CA VAL A 248 12.58 5.80 -29.68
C VAL A 248 11.37 5.96 -30.60
N SER A 249 10.74 7.12 -30.60
CA SER A 249 9.62 7.40 -31.51
C SER A 249 10.09 7.59 -32.95
N GLN A 250 9.32 7.05 -33.90
CA GLN A 250 9.57 7.17 -35.34
C GLN A 250 8.85 8.40 -35.95
N SER A 251 7.98 9.09 -35.20
CA SER A 251 7.15 10.20 -35.71
C SER A 251 7.25 11.43 -34.82
N GLY A 252 7.63 12.58 -35.41
CA GLY A 252 7.60 13.87 -34.71
C GLY A 252 6.20 14.49 -34.57
N LEU A 253 5.19 13.95 -35.25
CA LEU A 253 3.81 14.44 -35.23
C LEU A 253 2.93 13.65 -34.26
N GLU A 254 3.14 12.33 -34.21
CA GLU A 254 2.48 11.41 -33.28
C GLU A 254 3.59 10.69 -32.50
N PRO A 255 4.23 11.37 -31.53
CA PRO A 255 5.38 10.83 -30.80
C PRO A 255 5.12 9.56 -29.97
N TYR A 256 3.88 9.25 -29.58
CA TYR A 256 3.55 8.14 -28.67
C TYR A 256 4.45 8.12 -27.41
N GLY A 257 4.81 9.29 -26.86
CA GLY A 257 5.76 9.39 -25.74
C GLY A 257 5.33 8.59 -24.52
N TRP A 258 4.04 8.57 -24.20
CA TRP A 258 3.47 7.74 -23.13
C TRP A 258 3.65 6.22 -23.32
N LEU A 259 3.95 5.74 -24.54
CA LEU A 259 4.29 4.34 -24.88
C LEU A 259 5.80 4.11 -24.96
N VAL A 260 6.58 5.13 -25.34
CA VAL A 260 8.06 5.09 -25.35
C VAL A 260 8.65 5.23 -23.93
N ASP A 261 7.94 5.91 -23.03
CA ASP A 261 8.31 6.15 -21.64
C ASP A 261 7.70 5.10 -20.68
N LEU A 262 7.43 3.87 -21.15
CA LEU A 262 6.82 2.76 -20.38
C LEU A 262 7.85 1.67 -20.07
#